data_AF-A0A6V7HHF0-F1
#
_entry.id   AF-A0A6V7HHF0-F1
#
_cell.length_a   1.000
_cell.length_b   1.000
_cell.length_c   1.000
_cell.angle_alpha   90.00
_cell.angle_beta   90.00
_cell.angle_gamma   90.00
#
_symmetry.space_group_name_H-M   'P 1'
#
loop_
_entity.id
_entity.type
_entity.pdbx_description
1 polymer ?
#
loop_
_entity_poly.entity_id
_entity_poly.type
_entity_poly.pdbx_seq_one_letter_code
_entity_poly.pdbx_strand_id
1 'polypeptide(L)'
;MHQGNITYDYLILTCGLQYQRPQFQDELEEQRRGEFLEHETPWNCLAINDDAEAAVCLEKINKLTDNLKLEKRIIIYGHNIDCYCALQGLLEFGIKGSWITLIQPPLQECETHHSAFFNNCEITKPQKFQIKVSRISKSAISGSSLILYSEPKDSLKSAQTLIDAFKVYAEVMKSISRSNIKMLVGWELTDWNLKESLDGRIIETIVIRLKGKLKTLECDALINFREKTINMTIFLAICKSGLMFDGQLIIDTELRTNDPSIFAAGTITKYCRRFYSEIWQHVHFNSIEIGEKLARILQSIIENEHRRVETPEEASERKKNLTIPVFRTPKVVACTLPGGYRYLYIFKPGKHMMRRLAIHYNIYGQVLVTGSCTSDIGYFRIRLNRFDVIETMTCFTKQ
;
A
#
# COMPACT_ATOMS: atom_id res chain seq x y z
N MET A 1 7.21 3.44 -29.42
CA MET A 1 7.75 2.24 -28.76
C MET A 1 8.09 1.23 -29.84
N HIS A 2 9.33 0.74 -29.90
CA HIS A 2 9.64 -0.42 -30.75
C HIS A 2 8.87 -1.61 -30.15
N GLN A 3 7.83 -2.09 -30.83
CA GLN A 3 7.17 -3.33 -30.47
C GLN A 3 8.15 -4.48 -30.77
N GLY A 4 8.92 -4.86 -29.76
CA GLY A 4 9.67 -6.10 -29.76
C GLY A 4 8.76 -7.24 -29.31
N ASN A 5 8.62 -8.27 -30.13
CA ASN A 5 8.01 -9.51 -29.69
C ASN A 5 9.02 -10.30 -28.86
N ILE A 6 8.61 -10.76 -27.68
CA ILE A 6 9.41 -11.63 -26.81
C ILE A 6 8.67 -12.96 -26.70
N THR A 7 9.33 -14.04 -27.11
CA THR A 7 8.82 -15.41 -26.94
C THR A 7 9.14 -15.93 -25.54
N TYR A 8 8.27 -16.77 -24.99
CA TYR A 8 8.44 -17.37 -23.67
C TYR A 8 7.99 -18.83 -23.69
N ASP A 9 8.68 -19.68 -22.92
CA ASP A 9 8.19 -21.01 -22.54
C ASP A 9 7.23 -20.90 -21.34
N TYR A 10 7.60 -20.02 -20.41
CA TYR A 10 6.83 -19.68 -19.22
C TYR A 10 6.74 -18.17 -19.04
N LEU A 11 5.54 -17.68 -18.73
CA LEU A 11 5.28 -16.27 -18.42
C LEU A 11 4.87 -16.12 -16.95
N ILE A 12 5.42 -15.12 -16.28
CA ILE A 12 5.10 -14.81 -14.88
C ILE A 12 4.49 -13.41 -14.79
N LEU A 13 3.26 -13.33 -14.30
CA LEU A 13 2.52 -12.09 -14.11
C LEU A 13 2.57 -11.64 -12.65
N THR A 14 3.39 -10.63 -12.35
CA THR A 14 3.55 -10.03 -11.01
C THR A 14 3.26 -8.53 -11.00
N CYS A 15 2.27 -8.11 -11.79
CA CYS A 15 2.02 -6.69 -12.08
C CYS A 15 1.49 -5.88 -10.89
N GLY A 16 0.91 -6.53 -9.88
CA GLY A 16 0.44 -5.87 -8.66
C GLY A 16 -0.65 -4.81 -8.87
N LEU A 17 -1.17 -4.30 -7.76
CA LEU A 17 -2.05 -3.14 -7.71
C LEU A 17 -1.18 -1.88 -7.58
N GLN A 18 -1.59 -0.80 -8.23
CA GLN A 18 -0.85 0.46 -8.33
C GLN A 18 -1.78 1.65 -8.06
N TYR A 19 -1.25 2.73 -7.49
CA TYR A 19 -1.89 4.04 -7.53
C TYR A 19 -2.00 4.47 -8.99
N GLN A 20 -3.20 4.85 -9.39
CA GLN A 20 -3.52 5.38 -10.71
C GLN A 20 -4.02 6.81 -10.56
N ARG A 21 -4.22 7.52 -11.68
CA ARG A 21 -4.98 8.78 -11.65
C ARG A 21 -6.40 8.53 -11.12
N PRO A 22 -7.04 9.53 -10.50
CA PRO A 22 -8.47 9.48 -10.18
C PRO A 22 -9.30 9.19 -11.43
N GLN A 23 -10.33 8.37 -11.26
CA GLN A 23 -11.39 8.14 -12.24
C GLN A 23 -12.67 8.82 -11.74
N PHE A 24 -13.39 9.47 -12.65
CA PHE A 24 -14.64 10.16 -12.34
C PHE A 24 -15.86 9.41 -12.87
N GLN A 25 -17.04 9.92 -12.50
CA GLN A 25 -18.30 9.23 -12.69
C GLN A 25 -18.53 8.81 -14.16
N ASP A 26 -18.26 9.70 -15.11
CA ASP A 26 -18.46 9.43 -16.53
C ASP A 26 -17.59 8.25 -17.02
N GLU A 27 -16.31 8.23 -16.66
CA GLU A 27 -15.40 7.14 -16.99
C GLU A 27 -15.80 5.81 -16.32
N LEU A 28 -16.28 5.88 -15.07
CA LEU A 28 -16.76 4.69 -14.34
C LEU A 28 -18.04 4.14 -14.98
N GLU A 29 -18.90 5.00 -15.51
CA GLU A 29 -20.12 4.60 -16.24
C GLU A 29 -19.80 3.98 -17.60
N GLU A 30 -18.84 4.53 -18.35
CA GLU A 30 -18.30 3.90 -19.56
C GLU A 30 -17.80 2.48 -19.29
N GLN A 31 -16.98 2.30 -18.25
CA GLN A 31 -16.47 0.99 -17.86
C GLN A 31 -17.59 0.01 -17.49
N ARG A 32 -18.66 0.49 -16.83
CA ARG A 32 -19.85 -0.34 -16.52
C ARG A 32 -20.62 -0.75 -17.78
N ARG A 33 -20.58 0.06 -18.85
CA ARG A 33 -21.11 -0.30 -20.18
C ARG A 33 -20.18 -1.23 -20.97
N GLY A 34 -18.99 -1.54 -20.46
CA GLY A 34 -17.97 -2.31 -21.16
C GLY A 34 -17.13 -1.49 -22.13
N GLU A 35 -17.24 -0.16 -22.08
CA GLU A 35 -16.42 0.77 -22.85
C GLU A 35 -15.13 1.03 -22.07
N PHE A 36 -14.03 0.43 -22.53
CA PHE A 36 -12.72 0.56 -21.90
C PHE A 36 -11.83 1.50 -22.69
N LEU A 37 -12.19 2.79 -22.67
CA LEU A 37 -11.47 3.85 -23.36
C LEU A 37 -10.17 4.19 -22.61
N GLU A 38 -9.08 4.39 -23.36
CA GLU A 38 -7.86 4.95 -22.81
C GLU A 38 -8.01 6.46 -22.67
N HIS A 39 -8.09 6.88 -21.41
CA HIS A 39 -8.17 8.28 -21.02
C HIS A 39 -6.78 8.78 -20.63
N GLU A 40 -6.33 9.82 -21.33
CA GLU A 40 -5.03 10.43 -21.13
C GLU A 40 -4.87 10.93 -19.69
N THR A 41 -3.69 10.68 -19.11
CA THR A 41 -3.36 11.19 -17.76
C THR A 41 -2.80 12.60 -17.88
N PRO A 42 -3.40 13.62 -17.22
CA PRO A 42 -2.85 14.97 -17.26
C PRO A 42 -1.40 15.02 -16.77
N TRP A 43 -0.56 15.84 -17.40
CA TRP A 43 0.89 15.83 -17.17
C TRP A 43 1.28 16.08 -15.70
N ASN A 44 0.52 16.91 -15.00
CA ASN A 44 0.70 17.25 -13.59
C ASN A 44 -0.14 16.40 -12.62
N CYS A 45 -0.75 15.31 -13.11
CA CYS A 45 -1.32 14.24 -12.30
C CYS A 45 -0.26 13.15 -12.12
N LEU A 46 0.15 12.90 -10.87
CA LEU A 46 1.30 12.08 -10.52
C LEU A 46 0.85 10.88 -9.68
N ALA A 47 1.46 9.73 -9.95
CA ALA A 47 1.40 8.54 -9.11
C ALA A 47 2.81 8.20 -8.62
N ILE A 48 2.90 7.57 -7.44
CA ILE A 48 4.17 7.10 -6.87
C ILE A 48 3.98 5.65 -6.45
N ASN A 49 4.37 4.73 -7.32
CA ASN A 49 4.31 3.29 -7.09
C ASN A 49 5.65 2.66 -6.79
N ASP A 50 6.73 3.26 -7.29
CA ASP A 50 8.11 2.80 -7.11
C ASP A 50 9.11 3.97 -7.08
N ASP A 51 10.40 3.64 -6.94
CA ASP A 51 11.49 4.62 -6.86
C ASP A 51 11.67 5.43 -8.16
N ALA A 52 11.33 4.85 -9.32
CA ALA A 52 11.46 5.53 -10.61
C ALA A 52 10.35 6.57 -10.75
N GLU A 53 9.10 6.22 -10.46
CA GLU A 53 7.98 7.16 -10.42
C GLU A 53 8.18 8.25 -9.36
N ALA A 54 8.74 7.91 -8.20
CA ALA A 54 9.11 8.90 -7.18
C ALA A 54 10.14 9.92 -7.70
N ALA A 55 11.17 9.46 -8.42
CA ALA A 55 12.17 10.34 -9.02
C ALA A 55 11.56 11.25 -10.10
N VAL A 56 10.71 10.70 -10.98
CA VAL A 56 9.99 11.48 -12.00
C VAL A 56 9.04 12.50 -11.36
N CYS A 57 8.37 12.13 -10.27
CA CYS A 57 7.52 13.03 -9.50
C CYS A 57 8.30 14.24 -8.97
N LEU A 58 9.47 13.99 -8.35
CA LEU A 58 10.34 15.06 -7.85
C LEU A 58 10.89 15.95 -8.98
N GLU A 59 11.28 15.35 -10.12
CA GLU A 59 11.73 16.10 -11.29
C GLU A 59 10.63 17.05 -11.81
N LYS A 60 9.40 16.55 -11.95
CA LYS A 60 8.25 17.36 -12.37
C LYS A 60 7.95 18.47 -11.38
N ILE A 61 7.96 18.19 -10.08
CA ILE A 61 7.77 19.21 -9.03
C ILE A 61 8.89 20.27 -9.09
N ASN A 62 10.13 19.86 -9.30
CA ASN A 62 11.26 20.77 -9.43
C ASN A 62 11.12 21.71 -10.64
N LYS A 63 10.66 21.18 -11.79
CA LYS A 63 10.33 21.99 -12.98
C LYS A 63 9.19 22.96 -12.71
N LEU A 64 8.09 22.50 -12.10
CA LEU A 64 6.92 23.34 -11.79
C LEU A 64 7.27 24.48 -10.83
N THR A 65 8.15 24.23 -9.86
CA THR A 65 8.53 25.21 -8.85
C THR A 65 9.72 26.08 -9.25
N ASP A 66 10.25 25.95 -10.48
CA ASP A 66 11.53 26.57 -10.90
C ASP A 66 12.60 26.43 -9.80
N ASN A 67 12.94 25.19 -9.47
CA ASN A 67 13.91 24.88 -8.41
C ASN A 67 13.53 25.52 -7.06
N LEU A 68 12.28 25.33 -6.63
CA LEU A 68 11.74 25.83 -5.35
C LEU A 68 11.64 27.36 -5.23
N LYS A 69 11.75 28.11 -6.34
CA LYS A 69 11.62 29.58 -6.34
C LYS A 69 10.17 30.06 -6.49
N LEU A 70 9.35 29.29 -7.19
CA LEU A 70 7.96 29.60 -7.47
C LEU A 70 7.04 28.76 -6.60
N GLU A 71 6.14 29.45 -5.90
CA GLU A 71 5.07 28.81 -5.14
C GLU A 71 4.07 28.14 -6.09
N LYS A 72 3.74 26.88 -5.77
CA LYS A 72 2.81 26.04 -6.52
C LYS A 72 1.86 25.33 -5.57
N ARG A 73 0.60 25.19 -5.96
CA ARG A 73 -0.42 24.50 -5.17
C ARG A 73 -0.33 23.01 -5.45
N ILE A 74 0.38 22.31 -4.57
CA ILE A 74 0.57 20.86 -4.63
C ILE A 74 -0.52 20.21 -3.81
N ILE A 75 -1.33 19.37 -4.45
CA ILE A 75 -2.43 18.65 -3.83
C ILE A 75 -2.02 17.19 -3.67
N ILE A 76 -2.16 16.67 -2.46
CA ILE A 76 -1.99 15.25 -2.16
C ILE A 76 -3.35 14.71 -1.76
N TYR A 77 -3.85 13.70 -2.46
CA TYR A 77 -5.16 13.10 -2.19
C TYR A 77 -5.00 11.68 -1.65
N GLY A 78 -5.25 11.48 -0.36
CA GLY A 78 -5.09 10.19 0.31
C GLY A 78 -4.99 10.30 1.82
N HIS A 79 -5.00 9.15 2.50
CA HIS A 79 -4.90 9.10 3.97
C HIS A 79 -4.16 7.86 4.50
N ASN A 80 -3.46 7.11 3.64
CA ASN A 80 -2.70 5.93 4.01
C ASN A 80 -1.22 6.25 4.28
N ILE A 81 -0.45 5.27 4.75
CA ILE A 81 0.94 5.52 5.12
C ILE A 81 1.86 5.86 3.95
N ASP A 82 1.63 5.34 2.73
CA ASP A 82 2.37 5.78 1.52
C ASP A 82 2.19 7.29 1.27
N CYS A 83 0.96 7.79 1.40
CA CYS A 83 0.63 9.22 1.27
C CYS A 83 1.44 10.09 2.25
N TYR A 84 1.56 9.67 3.51
CA TYR A 84 2.30 10.44 4.52
C TYR A 84 3.81 10.33 4.32
N CYS A 85 4.31 9.21 3.81
CA CYS A 85 5.72 9.07 3.43
C CYS A 85 6.07 10.02 2.29
N ALA A 86 5.24 10.08 1.25
CA ALA A 86 5.42 11.02 0.14
C ALA A 86 5.37 12.48 0.62
N LEU A 87 4.44 12.81 1.51
CA LEU A 87 4.37 14.15 2.12
C LEU A 87 5.66 14.49 2.86
N GLN A 88 6.19 13.58 3.70
CA GLN A 88 7.46 13.79 4.38
C GLN A 88 8.63 13.92 3.38
N GLY A 89 8.66 13.12 2.33
CA GLY A 89 9.66 13.21 1.26
C GLY A 89 9.64 14.57 0.55
N LEU A 90 8.47 15.15 0.30
CA LEU A 90 8.34 16.50 -0.27
C LEU A 90 8.85 17.59 0.67
N LEU A 91 8.57 17.47 1.97
CA LEU A 91 9.10 18.39 2.98
C LEU A 91 10.63 18.32 3.04
N GLU A 92 11.21 17.12 3.00
CA GLU A 92 12.66 16.90 2.96
C GLU A 92 13.30 17.40 1.66
N PHE A 93 12.57 17.31 0.54
CA PHE A 93 12.96 17.92 -0.73
C PHE A 93 12.99 19.47 -0.68
N GLY A 94 12.37 20.09 0.34
CA GLY A 94 12.35 21.53 0.54
C GLY A 94 11.05 22.22 0.14
N ILE A 95 10.01 21.47 -0.24
CA ILE A 95 8.67 22.04 -0.47
C ILE A 95 8.13 22.55 0.86
N LYS A 96 7.74 23.83 0.88
CA LYS A 96 7.13 24.45 2.05
C LYS A 96 5.75 23.84 2.28
N GLY A 97 5.41 23.49 3.51
CA GLY A 97 4.10 22.90 3.79
C GLY A 97 2.92 23.83 3.45
N SER A 98 3.12 25.16 3.45
CA SER A 98 2.11 26.12 2.98
C SER A 98 1.73 25.96 1.50
N TRP A 99 2.58 25.33 0.70
CA TRP A 99 2.32 25.02 -0.71
C TRP A 99 1.49 23.75 -0.90
N ILE A 100 1.33 22.96 0.18
CA ILE A 100 0.70 21.64 0.15
C ILE A 100 -0.72 21.72 0.70
N THR A 101 -1.67 21.20 -0.06
CA THR A 101 -3.01 20.86 0.45
C THR A 101 -3.17 19.33 0.49
N LEU A 102 -3.29 18.78 1.70
CA LEU A 102 -3.60 17.37 1.92
C LEU A 102 -5.13 17.19 2.00
N ILE A 103 -5.67 16.39 1.10
CA ILE A 103 -7.10 16.05 1.04
C ILE A 103 -7.26 14.59 1.46
N GLN A 104 -7.92 14.36 2.60
CA GLN A 104 -8.21 13.02 3.08
C GLN A 104 -9.62 12.61 2.63
N PRO A 105 -9.76 11.58 1.77
CA PRO A 105 -11.07 11.14 1.34
C PRO A 105 -11.91 10.59 2.51
N PRO A 106 -13.25 10.53 2.35
CA PRO A 106 -14.12 9.81 3.28
C PRO A 106 -13.62 8.38 3.50
N LEU A 107 -13.71 7.91 4.74
CA LEU A 107 -13.48 6.51 5.07
C LEU A 107 -14.67 5.67 4.58
N GLN A 108 -14.43 4.43 4.14
CA GLN A 108 -15.51 3.51 3.82
C GLN A 108 -16.30 3.13 5.09
N GLU A 109 -17.54 2.67 4.91
CA GLU A 109 -18.33 2.11 6.00
C GLU A 109 -17.56 0.94 6.65
N CYS A 110 -17.36 1.01 7.96
CA CYS A 110 -16.53 0.11 8.78
C CYS A 110 -15.01 0.39 8.81
N GLU A 111 -14.49 1.38 8.08
CA GLU A 111 -13.10 1.82 8.22
C GLU A 111 -12.92 2.87 9.33
N THR A 112 -11.76 2.82 9.97
CA THR A 112 -11.28 3.84 10.91
C THR A 112 -10.04 4.50 10.32
N HIS A 113 -9.74 5.74 10.70
CA HIS A 113 -8.49 6.40 10.26
C HIS A 113 -7.26 5.54 10.57
N HIS A 114 -7.28 4.81 11.69
CA HIS A 114 -6.24 3.85 12.02
C HIS A 114 -6.15 2.71 11.01
N SER A 115 -7.26 2.01 10.70
CA SER A 115 -7.20 0.90 9.73
C SER A 115 -6.78 1.40 8.36
N ALA A 116 -7.30 2.54 7.92
CA ALA A 116 -6.96 3.12 6.63
C ALA A 116 -5.51 3.62 6.56
N PHE A 117 -4.95 4.09 7.69
CA PHE A 117 -3.54 4.42 7.82
C PHE A 117 -2.64 3.19 7.56
N PHE A 118 -3.05 2.00 8.03
CA PHE A 118 -2.24 0.77 7.95
C PHE A 118 -2.59 -0.20 6.81
N ASN A 119 -3.76 -0.06 6.17
CA ASN A 119 -4.30 -1.10 5.28
C ASN A 119 -3.55 -1.27 3.95
N ASN A 120 -2.65 -0.37 3.56
CA ASN A 120 -2.11 -0.34 2.19
C ASN A 120 -0.61 -0.64 2.01
N CYS A 121 0.12 -1.01 3.06
CA CYS A 121 1.58 -1.04 2.94
C CYS A 121 2.20 -2.41 3.12
N GLU A 122 2.89 -2.83 2.06
CA GLU A 122 4.08 -3.66 2.12
C GLU A 122 5.26 -2.69 2.01
N ILE A 123 6.04 -2.52 3.08
CA ILE A 123 7.38 -1.92 2.97
C ILE A 123 8.37 -2.93 3.52
N THR A 124 8.72 -3.87 2.66
CA THR A 124 9.71 -4.90 2.95
C THR A 124 11.11 -4.35 2.74
N LYS A 125 11.78 -4.09 3.87
CA LYS A 125 13.12 -3.49 4.08
C LYS A 125 13.12 -1.96 4.16
N PRO A 126 13.98 -1.36 5.00
CA PRO A 126 14.30 0.06 4.88
C PRO A 126 15.00 0.26 3.53
N GLN A 127 14.23 0.51 2.46
CA GLN A 127 14.76 1.30 1.37
C GLN A 127 15.11 2.64 2.00
N LYS A 128 16.39 2.84 2.25
CA LYS A 128 16.90 4.19 2.39
C LYS A 128 16.46 4.91 1.13
N PHE A 129 15.47 5.79 1.23
CA PHE A 129 15.40 6.94 0.33
C PHE A 129 16.68 7.74 0.60
N GLN A 130 17.76 7.29 -0.02
CA GLN A 130 19.02 8.00 -0.05
C GLN A 130 18.87 9.08 -1.12
N ILE A 131 18.20 10.16 -0.78
CA ILE A 131 18.59 11.44 -1.35
C ILE A 131 20.00 11.67 -0.80
N LYS A 132 21.00 11.36 -1.64
CA LYS A 132 22.43 11.46 -1.31
C LYS A 132 22.76 12.93 -1.04
N VAL A 133 22.65 13.36 0.21
CA VAL A 133 23.39 14.51 0.72
C VAL A 133 24.51 13.96 1.59
N SER A 134 25.74 14.16 1.16
CA SER A 134 26.94 13.58 1.74
C SER A 134 27.35 14.27 3.05
N ARG A 135 27.39 13.53 4.16
CA ARG A 135 28.54 13.42 5.10
C ARG A 135 28.27 12.53 6.35
N ILE A 136 29.02 11.42 6.41
CA ILE A 136 29.68 10.67 7.51
C ILE A 136 29.34 11.08 8.98
N SER A 137 28.88 10.19 9.88
CA SER A 137 29.73 9.30 10.73
C SER A 137 28.90 8.36 11.65
N LYS A 138 29.57 7.30 12.13
CA LYS A 138 29.09 6.09 12.86
C LYS A 138 28.81 6.33 14.36
N SER A 139 27.98 5.47 14.99
CA SER A 139 28.42 4.50 16.03
C SER A 139 27.25 3.68 16.61
N ALA A 140 27.59 2.50 17.13
CA ALA A 140 26.72 1.41 17.57
C ALA A 140 26.33 1.54 19.05
N ILE A 141 25.20 0.93 19.47
CA ILE A 141 24.98 0.55 20.87
C ILE A 141 24.41 -0.88 20.95
N SER A 142 25.04 -1.62 21.87
CA SER A 142 24.87 -3.01 22.29
C SER A 142 23.59 -3.25 23.10
N GLY A 143 23.25 -4.53 23.25
CA GLY A 143 21.99 -5.04 23.76
C GLY A 143 21.57 -4.50 25.14
N SER A 144 20.25 -4.34 25.29
CA SER A 144 19.58 -4.13 26.57
C SER A 144 18.29 -4.94 26.56
N SER A 145 18.15 -5.89 27.49
CA SER A 145 16.91 -6.64 27.68
C SER A 145 15.82 -5.70 28.19
N LEU A 146 14.72 -5.58 27.44
CA LEU A 146 13.53 -4.84 27.85
C LEU A 146 12.71 -5.70 28.83
N ILE A 147 12.58 -5.26 30.08
CA ILE A 147 11.64 -5.83 31.05
C ILE A 147 10.31 -5.11 30.86
N LEU A 148 9.30 -5.82 30.34
CA LEU A 148 7.94 -5.30 30.18
C LEU A 148 7.16 -5.53 31.48
N TYR A 149 6.64 -4.46 32.06
CA TYR A 149 5.71 -4.55 33.19
C TYR A 149 4.29 -4.85 32.68
N SER A 150 3.61 -5.79 33.34
CA SER A 150 2.19 -6.08 33.14
C SER A 150 1.40 -5.50 34.31
N GLU A 151 0.54 -4.50 34.08
CA GLU A 151 -0.38 -4.02 35.12
C GLU A 151 -1.53 -5.00 35.37
N PRO A 152 -2.10 -5.07 36.60
CA PRO A 152 -3.15 -6.01 36.94
C PRO A 152 -4.51 -5.62 36.34
N LYS A 153 -5.34 -6.65 36.15
CA LYS A 153 -6.64 -6.64 35.47
C LYS A 153 -7.71 -5.88 36.27
N ASP A 154 -8.49 -5.01 35.61
CA ASP A 154 -9.94 -4.86 35.81
C ASP A 154 -10.67 -4.07 34.69
N SER A 155 -12.00 -4.11 34.74
CA SER A 155 -13.04 -4.03 33.69
C SER A 155 -13.22 -2.71 32.86
N LEU A 156 -12.14 -2.04 32.46
CA LEU A 156 -12.15 -0.84 31.57
C LEU A 156 -11.56 -1.10 30.16
N LYS A 157 -11.37 -2.37 29.79
CA LYS A 157 -10.53 -2.82 28.65
C LYS A 157 -10.94 -2.34 27.24
N SER A 158 -12.21 -2.06 26.98
CA SER A 158 -12.67 -1.74 25.61
C SER A 158 -12.28 -0.31 25.18
N ALA A 159 -12.30 0.66 26.10
CA ALA A 159 -11.95 2.05 25.83
C ALA A 159 -10.42 2.27 25.74
N GLN A 160 -9.64 1.69 26.65
CA GLN A 160 -8.18 1.86 26.69
C GLN A 160 -7.50 1.28 25.44
N THR A 161 -7.97 0.14 24.95
CA THR A 161 -7.45 -0.54 23.76
C THR A 161 -7.74 0.21 22.45
N LEU A 162 -8.83 0.99 22.41
CA LEU A 162 -9.09 1.90 21.30
C LEU A 162 -8.04 3.02 21.29
N ILE A 163 -7.73 3.61 22.45
CA ILE A 163 -6.90 4.81 22.58
C ILE A 163 -5.45 4.62 22.07
N ASP A 164 -4.81 3.46 22.30
CA ASP A 164 -3.36 3.33 22.08
C ASP A 164 -2.90 3.47 20.63
N ALA A 165 -3.70 3.05 19.66
CA ALA A 165 -3.26 3.10 18.27
C ALA A 165 -3.69 4.37 17.54
N PHE A 166 -4.63 5.12 18.12
CA PHE A 166 -4.84 6.52 17.74
C PHE A 166 -3.65 7.41 18.15
N LYS A 167 -2.79 6.99 19.08
CA LYS A 167 -1.65 7.82 19.54
C LYS A 167 -0.67 8.16 18.41
N VAL A 168 -0.26 7.16 17.62
CA VAL A 168 0.66 7.36 16.48
C VAL A 168 0.01 8.26 15.43
N TYR A 169 -1.20 7.92 14.99
CA TYR A 169 -1.94 8.73 14.01
C TYR A 169 -2.09 10.18 14.49
N ALA A 170 -2.55 10.38 15.73
CA ALA A 170 -2.73 11.70 16.30
C ALA A 170 -1.43 12.51 16.33
N GLU A 171 -0.29 11.89 16.66
CA GLU A 171 1.00 12.59 16.64
C GLU A 171 1.47 12.93 15.22
N VAL A 172 1.24 12.04 14.24
CA VAL A 172 1.48 12.33 12.82
C VAL A 172 0.64 13.52 12.35
N MET A 173 -0.66 13.52 12.66
CA MET A 173 -1.55 14.62 12.26
C MET A 173 -1.19 15.95 12.92
N LYS A 174 -0.76 15.93 14.20
CA LYS A 174 -0.21 17.11 14.88
C LYS A 174 1.04 17.61 14.17
N SER A 175 1.93 16.71 13.74
CA SER A 175 3.13 17.08 13.01
C SER A 175 2.82 17.70 11.65
N ILE A 176 1.88 17.13 10.89
CA ILE A 176 1.40 17.71 9.63
C ILE A 176 0.86 19.14 9.85
N SER A 177 0.09 19.34 10.93
CA SER A 177 -0.46 20.64 11.28
C SER A 177 0.63 21.67 11.64
N ARG A 178 1.70 21.24 12.34
CA ARG A 178 2.86 22.09 12.67
C ARG A 178 3.65 22.53 11.42
N SER A 179 3.56 21.78 10.32
CA SER A 179 4.25 22.08 9.06
C SER A 179 3.51 23.09 8.17
N ASN A 180 2.44 23.76 8.66
CA ASN A 180 1.62 24.70 7.89
C ASN A 180 0.94 24.09 6.65
N ILE A 181 0.70 22.77 6.66
CA ILE A 181 0.01 22.07 5.58
C ILE A 181 -1.49 22.27 5.73
N LYS A 182 -2.16 22.69 4.66
CA LYS A 182 -3.61 22.82 4.65
C LYS A 182 -4.26 21.44 4.56
N MET A 183 -5.08 21.09 5.54
CA MET A 183 -5.78 19.80 5.55
C MET A 183 -7.28 19.94 5.26
N LEU A 184 -7.81 19.06 4.41
CA LEU A 184 -9.23 18.95 4.09
C LEU A 184 -9.69 17.51 4.32
N VAL A 185 -10.33 17.25 5.47
CA VAL A 185 -10.73 15.91 5.90
C VAL A 185 -12.16 15.57 5.48
N GLY A 186 -12.37 14.38 4.94
CA GLY A 186 -13.67 13.87 4.49
C GLY A 186 -14.13 14.44 3.15
N TRP A 187 -13.26 15.15 2.43
CA TRP A 187 -13.56 15.70 1.12
C TRP A 187 -13.25 14.67 0.03
N GLU A 188 -14.21 14.41 -0.84
CA GLU A 188 -14.05 13.52 -1.98
C GLU A 188 -13.64 14.33 -3.21
N LEU A 189 -12.62 13.87 -3.94
CA LEU A 189 -12.28 14.41 -5.26
C LEU A 189 -13.28 13.88 -6.29
N THR A 190 -13.98 14.78 -6.97
CA THR A 190 -15.10 14.42 -7.85
C THR A 190 -14.90 14.76 -9.30
N ASP A 191 -14.08 15.76 -9.59
CA ASP A 191 -13.80 16.20 -10.95
C ASP A 191 -12.51 17.04 -11.02
N TRP A 192 -12.06 17.34 -12.24
CA TRP A 192 -11.03 18.34 -12.53
C TRP A 192 -11.38 19.17 -13.76
N ASN A 193 -10.81 20.37 -13.86
CA ASN A 193 -10.83 21.14 -15.10
C ASN A 193 -9.42 21.13 -15.68
N LEU A 194 -9.33 20.78 -16.97
CA LEU A 194 -8.09 20.67 -17.70
C LEU A 194 -7.88 21.88 -18.62
N LYS A 195 -6.63 22.20 -18.89
CA LYS A 195 -6.23 23.13 -19.95
C LYS A 195 -5.10 22.55 -20.79
N GLU A 196 -5.00 23.03 -22.02
CA GLU A 196 -3.90 22.67 -22.92
C GLU A 196 -2.59 23.35 -22.51
N SER A 197 -1.49 22.63 -22.69
CA SER A 197 -0.13 23.10 -22.46
C SER A 197 0.82 22.49 -23.48
N LEU A 198 2.06 22.97 -23.53
CA LEU A 198 3.11 22.41 -24.39
C LEU A 198 3.43 20.95 -24.03
N ASP A 199 3.27 20.58 -22.75
CA ASP A 199 3.50 19.22 -22.24
C ASP A 199 2.23 18.33 -22.31
N GLY A 200 1.19 18.77 -23.01
CA GLY A 200 -0.13 18.12 -23.08
C GLY A 200 -1.15 18.72 -22.13
N ARG A 201 -2.23 17.98 -21.85
CA ARG A 201 -3.29 18.44 -20.94
C ARG A 201 -2.80 18.49 -19.50
N ILE A 202 -3.09 19.59 -18.82
CA ILE A 202 -2.76 19.79 -17.40
C ILE A 202 -4.01 20.11 -16.60
N ILE A 203 -4.03 19.66 -15.34
CA ILE A 203 -5.03 20.06 -14.36
C ILE A 203 -4.80 21.53 -14.02
N GLU A 204 -5.85 22.34 -14.13
CA GLU A 204 -5.86 23.73 -13.65
C GLU A 204 -6.56 23.85 -12.30
N THR A 205 -7.71 23.17 -12.15
CA THR A 205 -8.45 23.11 -10.90
C THR A 205 -8.96 21.71 -10.65
N ILE A 206 -9.17 21.38 -9.38
CA ILE A 206 -9.91 20.19 -8.95
C ILE A 206 -11.21 20.61 -8.27
N VAL A 207 -12.23 19.75 -8.38
CA VAL A 207 -13.51 19.89 -7.71
C VAL A 207 -13.62 18.84 -6.62
N ILE A 208 -13.88 19.29 -5.40
CA ILE A 208 -14.05 18.43 -4.24
C ILE A 208 -15.42 18.61 -3.60
N ARG A 209 -15.93 17.53 -3.01
CA ARG A 209 -17.28 17.45 -2.42
C ARG A 209 -17.20 17.02 -0.96
N LEU A 210 -17.93 17.72 -0.08
CA LEU A 210 -18.16 17.30 1.30
C LEU A 210 -19.64 17.52 1.65
N LYS A 211 -20.36 16.43 1.97
CA LYS A 211 -21.78 16.46 2.39
C LYS A 211 -22.66 17.34 1.47
N GLY A 212 -22.50 17.16 0.15
CA GLY A 212 -23.25 17.91 -0.87
C GLY A 212 -22.68 19.29 -1.23
N LYS A 213 -21.74 19.84 -0.44
CA LYS A 213 -21.07 21.11 -0.76
C LYS A 213 -19.88 20.88 -1.69
N LEU A 214 -19.87 21.58 -2.81
CA LEU A 214 -18.75 21.60 -3.76
C LEU A 214 -17.77 22.73 -3.44
N LYS A 215 -16.50 22.50 -3.73
CA LYS A 215 -15.44 23.50 -3.67
C LYS A 215 -14.45 23.25 -4.81
N THR A 216 -14.08 24.31 -5.50
CA THR A 216 -13.03 24.27 -6.52
C THR A 216 -11.72 24.77 -5.91
N LEU A 217 -10.63 24.05 -6.18
CA LEU A 217 -9.28 24.42 -5.76
C LEU A 217 -8.39 24.48 -6.99
N GLU A 218 -7.60 25.54 -7.10
CA GLU A 218 -6.53 25.57 -8.09
C GLU A 218 -5.45 24.54 -7.75
N CYS A 219 -4.90 23.92 -8.78
CA CYS A 219 -4.01 22.77 -8.66
C CYS A 219 -2.88 22.88 -9.67
N ASP A 220 -1.64 22.95 -9.18
CA ASP A 220 -0.45 22.95 -10.04
C ASP A 220 0.14 21.54 -10.17
N ALA A 221 -0.04 20.69 -9.16
CA ALA A 221 0.28 19.26 -9.19
C ALA A 221 -0.67 18.47 -8.29
N LEU A 222 -1.13 17.31 -8.75
CA LEU A 222 -1.95 16.38 -7.99
C LEU A 222 -1.20 15.06 -7.82
N ILE A 223 -1.04 14.59 -6.58
CA ILE A 223 -0.49 13.26 -6.27
C ILE A 223 -1.60 12.40 -5.67
N ASN A 224 -1.96 11.31 -6.34
CA ASN A 224 -3.07 10.46 -5.92
C ASN A 224 -2.59 9.23 -5.14
N PHE A 225 -3.12 9.09 -3.92
CA PHE A 225 -2.93 7.97 -3.00
C PHE A 225 -4.26 7.40 -2.50
N ARG A 226 -5.39 7.60 -3.20
CA ARG A 226 -6.71 7.11 -2.77
C ARG A 226 -6.67 5.60 -2.51
N GLU A 227 -6.39 4.82 -3.55
CA GLU A 227 -6.35 3.36 -3.49
C GLU A 227 -5.47 2.83 -4.62
N LYS A 228 -4.91 1.63 -4.41
CA LYS A 228 -4.20 0.89 -5.46
C LYS A 228 -5.21 0.03 -6.22
N THR A 229 -5.26 0.16 -7.52
CA THR A 229 -6.12 -0.60 -8.42
C THR A 229 -5.29 -1.33 -9.47
N ILE A 230 -5.92 -2.24 -10.21
CA ILE A 230 -5.26 -2.84 -11.37
C ILE A 230 -5.12 -1.78 -12.47
N ASN A 231 -3.94 -1.68 -13.07
CA ASN A 231 -3.75 -0.83 -14.23
C ASN A 231 -4.65 -1.32 -15.39
N MET A 232 -5.34 -0.39 -16.04
CA MET A 232 -6.36 -0.74 -17.03
C MET A 232 -5.78 -1.44 -18.27
N THR A 233 -4.60 -1.03 -18.72
CA THR A 233 -3.90 -1.67 -19.84
C THR A 233 -3.53 -3.11 -19.49
N ILE A 234 -3.10 -3.37 -18.25
CA ILE A 234 -2.79 -4.71 -17.74
C ILE A 234 -4.07 -5.56 -17.65
N PHE A 235 -5.15 -5.01 -17.10
CA PHE A 235 -6.44 -5.69 -17.04
C PHE A 235 -6.93 -6.09 -18.44
N LEU A 236 -6.88 -5.18 -19.40
CA LEU A 236 -7.27 -5.46 -20.79
C LEU A 236 -6.37 -6.50 -21.44
N ALA A 237 -5.06 -6.48 -21.19
CA ALA A 237 -4.14 -7.49 -21.69
C ALA A 237 -4.51 -8.89 -21.15
N ILE A 238 -4.74 -9.02 -19.83
CA ILE A 238 -5.17 -10.26 -19.19
C ILE A 238 -6.47 -10.79 -19.82
N CYS A 239 -7.48 -9.93 -19.96
CA CYS A 239 -8.78 -10.31 -20.53
C CYS A 239 -8.67 -10.72 -22.00
N LYS A 240 -7.92 -9.96 -22.82
CA LYS A 240 -7.70 -10.28 -24.25
C LYS A 240 -6.92 -11.57 -24.45
N SER A 241 -6.08 -11.95 -23.49
CA SER A 241 -5.37 -13.23 -23.48
C SER A 241 -6.23 -14.42 -23.02
N GLY A 242 -7.52 -14.21 -22.68
CA GLY A 242 -8.41 -15.29 -22.24
C GLY A 242 -8.09 -15.83 -20.85
N LEU A 243 -7.34 -15.08 -20.04
CA LEU A 243 -7.04 -15.46 -18.67
C LEU A 243 -8.26 -15.20 -17.76
N MET A 244 -8.54 -16.14 -16.87
CA MET A 244 -9.68 -16.03 -15.96
C MET A 244 -9.50 -14.89 -14.96
N PHE A 245 -10.41 -13.91 -15.00
CA PHE A 245 -10.42 -12.77 -14.11
C PHE A 245 -11.80 -12.56 -13.49
N ASP A 246 -11.87 -12.51 -12.15
CA ASP A 246 -13.11 -12.33 -11.38
C ASP A 246 -12.83 -11.31 -10.28
N GLY A 247 -12.72 -10.03 -10.66
CA GLY A 247 -12.19 -8.96 -9.80
C GLY A 247 -10.67 -9.04 -9.53
N GLN A 248 -10.08 -10.22 -9.66
CA GLN A 248 -8.64 -10.51 -9.57
C GLN A 248 -8.31 -11.70 -10.51
N LEU A 249 -7.04 -11.81 -10.90
CA LEU A 249 -6.51 -12.89 -11.71
C LEU A 249 -6.56 -14.21 -10.94
N ILE A 250 -7.26 -15.20 -11.51
CA ILE A 250 -7.44 -16.51 -10.88
C ILE A 250 -6.19 -17.35 -11.01
N ILE A 251 -5.75 -17.92 -9.89
CA ILE A 251 -4.66 -18.89 -9.83
C ILE A 251 -5.05 -20.18 -9.10
N ASP A 252 -4.35 -21.27 -9.40
CA ASP A 252 -4.41 -22.53 -8.64
C ASP A 252 -3.42 -22.54 -7.46
N THR A 253 -3.32 -23.68 -6.75
CA THR A 253 -2.43 -23.85 -5.59
C THR A 253 -0.94 -23.88 -5.97
N GLU A 254 -0.62 -24.07 -7.25
CA GLU A 254 0.73 -24.01 -7.81
C GLU A 254 0.98 -22.66 -8.51
N LEU A 255 0.12 -21.67 -8.26
CA LEU A 255 0.22 -20.30 -8.77
C LEU A 255 0.12 -20.20 -10.31
N ARG A 256 -0.45 -21.22 -10.96
CA ARG A 256 -0.76 -21.18 -12.40
C ARG A 256 -2.11 -20.53 -12.64
N THR A 257 -2.24 -19.88 -13.78
CA THR A 257 -3.53 -19.42 -14.30
C THR A 257 -4.27 -20.59 -14.98
N ASN A 258 -5.36 -20.32 -15.71
CA ASN A 258 -6.01 -21.32 -16.56
C ASN A 258 -5.14 -21.75 -17.76
N ASP A 259 -4.10 -20.97 -18.10
CA ASP A 259 -3.05 -21.39 -19.02
C ASP A 259 -1.90 -22.03 -18.21
N PRO A 260 -1.52 -23.30 -18.48
CA PRO A 260 -0.48 -24.01 -17.74
C PRO A 260 0.93 -23.40 -17.85
N SER A 261 1.19 -22.61 -18.89
CA SER A 261 2.48 -21.94 -19.12
C SER A 261 2.51 -20.53 -18.52
N ILE A 262 1.40 -20.03 -17.98
CA ILE A 262 1.31 -18.69 -17.40
C ILE A 262 1.05 -18.79 -15.89
N PHE A 263 1.98 -18.23 -15.12
CA PHE A 263 1.94 -18.14 -13.68
C PHE A 263 1.61 -16.72 -13.24
N ALA A 264 1.07 -16.55 -12.05
CA ALA A 264 0.86 -15.24 -11.49
C ALA A 264 1.03 -15.20 -9.97
N ALA A 265 1.49 -14.06 -9.46
CA ALA A 265 1.62 -13.81 -8.04
C ALA A 265 1.44 -12.33 -7.69
N GLY A 266 1.31 -12.04 -6.40
CA GLY A 266 1.14 -10.68 -5.89
C GLY A 266 -0.32 -10.22 -5.83
N THR A 267 -0.51 -8.93 -5.58
CA THR A 267 -1.78 -8.36 -5.09
C THR A 267 -2.95 -8.42 -6.09
N ILE A 268 -2.69 -8.66 -7.38
CA ILE A 268 -3.72 -8.86 -8.40
C ILE A 268 -4.33 -10.26 -8.42
N THR A 269 -3.78 -11.21 -7.65
CA THR A 269 -4.15 -12.62 -7.74
C THR A 269 -5.10 -13.07 -6.64
N LYS A 270 -5.94 -14.06 -6.96
CA LYS A 270 -6.71 -14.82 -5.98
C LYS A 270 -6.79 -16.30 -6.34
N TYR A 271 -6.85 -17.15 -5.33
CA TYR A 271 -7.02 -18.58 -5.53
C TYR A 271 -8.43 -18.91 -6.06
N CYS A 272 -8.52 -19.94 -6.90
CA CYS A 272 -9.79 -20.45 -7.42
C CYS A 272 -10.81 -20.77 -6.31
N ARG A 273 -12.09 -20.43 -6.54
CA ARG A 273 -13.17 -20.51 -5.53
C ARG A 273 -13.39 -21.91 -4.95
N ARG A 274 -13.02 -22.98 -5.66
CA ARG A 274 -13.10 -24.37 -5.17
C ARG A 274 -12.36 -24.57 -3.84
N PHE A 275 -11.41 -23.70 -3.52
CA PHE A 275 -10.65 -23.73 -2.28
C PHE A 275 -11.26 -22.90 -1.13
N TYR A 276 -12.41 -22.22 -1.33
CA TYR A 276 -13.13 -21.41 -0.33
C TYR A 276 -12.22 -20.43 0.45
N SER A 277 -11.38 -19.69 -0.29
CA SER A 277 -10.13 -19.13 0.24
C SER A 277 -10.00 -17.61 0.09
N GLU A 278 -11.10 -16.87 0.24
CA GLU A 278 -11.08 -15.39 0.13
C GLU A 278 -10.16 -14.72 1.17
N ILE A 279 -9.84 -15.41 2.26
CA ILE A 279 -8.90 -14.93 3.29
C ILE A 279 -7.43 -15.18 2.96
N TRP A 280 -7.12 -15.97 1.91
CA TRP A 280 -5.74 -16.31 1.52
C TRP A 280 -5.24 -15.59 0.26
N GLN A 281 -5.81 -14.43 -0.08
CA GLN A 281 -5.30 -13.62 -1.18
C GLN A 281 -3.88 -13.11 -0.88
N HIS A 282 -3.01 -13.10 -1.89
CA HIS A 282 -1.61 -12.69 -1.77
C HIS A 282 -1.41 -11.29 -1.17
N VAL A 283 -2.37 -10.37 -1.35
CA VAL A 283 -2.36 -9.03 -0.73
C VAL A 283 -2.23 -9.04 0.79
N HIS A 284 -2.56 -10.16 1.44
CA HIS A 284 -2.48 -10.31 2.89
C HIS A 284 -1.19 -10.98 3.38
N PHE A 285 -0.26 -11.34 2.50
CA PHE A 285 0.97 -12.05 2.84
C PHE A 285 2.22 -11.31 2.38
N ASN A 286 3.38 -11.79 2.83
CA ASN A 286 4.65 -11.19 2.48
C ASN A 286 5.01 -11.53 1.02
N SER A 287 5.16 -10.52 0.17
CA SER A 287 5.48 -10.69 -1.25
C SER A 287 6.83 -11.37 -1.51
N ILE A 288 7.81 -11.23 -0.61
CA ILE A 288 9.09 -11.95 -0.71
C ILE A 288 8.85 -13.45 -0.55
N GLU A 289 8.09 -13.86 0.47
CA GLU A 289 7.77 -15.27 0.70
C GLU A 289 6.95 -15.87 -0.46
N ILE A 290 6.02 -15.10 -1.01
CA ILE A 290 5.25 -15.49 -2.20
C ILE A 290 6.18 -15.68 -3.41
N GLY A 291 7.09 -14.74 -3.65
CA GLY A 291 8.07 -14.82 -4.74
C GLY A 291 9.01 -16.02 -4.60
N GLU A 292 9.50 -16.29 -3.39
CA GLU A 292 10.30 -17.48 -3.10
C GLU A 292 9.51 -18.77 -3.36
N LYS A 293 8.23 -18.81 -2.97
CA LYS A 293 7.37 -19.97 -3.23
C LYS A 293 7.16 -20.20 -4.72
N LEU A 294 6.88 -19.13 -5.48
CA LEU A 294 6.74 -19.19 -6.93
C LEU A 294 8.02 -19.69 -7.60
N ALA A 295 9.18 -19.17 -7.19
CA ALA A 295 10.48 -19.61 -7.72
C ALA A 295 10.71 -21.11 -7.49
N ARG A 296 10.39 -21.64 -6.29
CA ARG A 296 10.50 -23.08 -5.99
C ARG A 296 9.57 -23.93 -6.85
N ILE A 297 8.35 -23.46 -7.10
CA ILE A 297 7.38 -24.17 -7.96
C ILE A 297 7.93 -24.24 -9.39
N LEU A 298 8.35 -23.10 -9.96
CA LEU A 298 8.92 -23.05 -11.30
C LEU A 298 10.18 -23.91 -11.43
N GLN A 299 11.07 -23.86 -10.44
CA GLN A 299 12.26 -24.72 -10.41
C GLN A 299 11.88 -26.20 -10.49
N SER A 300 10.89 -26.65 -9.70
CA SER A 300 10.44 -28.04 -9.72
C SER A 300 9.86 -28.44 -11.08
N ILE A 301 9.13 -27.55 -11.74
CA ILE A 301 8.55 -27.82 -13.06
C ILE A 301 9.65 -28.00 -14.09
N ILE A 302 10.58 -27.05 -14.15
CA ILE A 302 11.72 -27.09 -15.07
C ILE A 302 12.54 -28.36 -14.85
N GLU A 303 12.85 -28.72 -13.60
CA GLU A 303 13.61 -29.93 -13.28
C GLU A 303 12.87 -31.22 -13.71
N ASN A 304 11.54 -31.27 -13.57
CA ASN A 304 10.75 -32.44 -13.95
C ASN A 304 10.65 -32.60 -15.46
N GLU A 305 10.51 -31.52 -16.22
CA GLU A 305 10.53 -31.56 -17.69
C GLU A 305 11.84 -32.13 -18.24
N HIS A 306 12.97 -31.78 -17.61
CA HIS A 306 14.27 -32.32 -17.97
C HIS A 306 14.40 -33.82 -17.64
N ARG A 307 13.70 -34.32 -16.61
CA ARG A 307 13.75 -35.74 -16.20
C ARG A 307 12.85 -36.65 -17.05
N ARG A 308 11.89 -36.13 -17.84
CA ARG A 308 10.96 -36.90 -18.71
C ARG A 308 10.26 -38.11 -18.05
N VAL A 309 10.10 -38.11 -16.73
CA VAL A 309 9.43 -39.21 -16.02
C VAL A 309 8.54 -38.58 -14.94
N GLU A 310 7.28 -38.34 -15.30
CA GLU A 310 6.21 -38.41 -14.30
C GLU A 310 5.34 -39.59 -14.69
N THR A 311 5.23 -40.54 -13.78
CA THR A 311 4.30 -41.66 -13.95
C THR A 311 2.85 -41.15 -13.76
N PRO A 312 1.86 -41.77 -14.42
CA PRO A 312 0.45 -41.39 -14.26
C PRO A 312 -0.05 -41.42 -12.79
N GLU A 313 0.57 -42.27 -11.97
CA GLU A 313 0.27 -42.42 -10.54
C GLU A 313 0.75 -41.19 -9.75
N GLU A 314 1.98 -40.71 -9.99
CA GLU A 314 2.54 -39.50 -9.37
C GLU A 314 1.75 -38.24 -9.74
N ALA A 315 1.30 -38.13 -10.99
CA ALA A 315 0.47 -37.01 -11.44
C ALA A 315 -0.93 -37.02 -10.80
N SER A 316 -1.49 -38.21 -10.55
CA SER A 316 -2.79 -38.40 -9.90
C SER A 316 -2.73 -38.09 -8.39
N GLU A 317 -1.66 -38.51 -7.71
CA GLU A 317 -1.44 -38.22 -6.29
C GLU A 317 -1.21 -36.74 -6.03
N ARG A 318 -0.43 -36.06 -6.88
CA ARG A 318 -0.23 -34.61 -6.78
C ARG A 318 -1.54 -33.84 -6.87
N LYS A 319 -2.44 -34.22 -7.79
CA LYS A 319 -3.77 -33.61 -7.94
C LYS A 319 -4.69 -33.85 -6.75
N LYS A 320 -4.51 -34.94 -6.00
CA LYS A 320 -5.31 -35.26 -4.80
C LYS A 320 -4.89 -34.47 -3.55
N ASN A 321 -3.63 -34.01 -3.48
CA ASN A 321 -3.06 -33.35 -2.30
C ASN A 321 -2.86 -31.83 -2.46
N LEU A 322 -3.57 -31.19 -3.40
CA LEU A 322 -3.48 -29.75 -3.64
C LEU A 322 -4.05 -28.96 -2.46
N THR A 323 -3.16 -28.54 -1.57
CA THR A 323 -3.46 -27.62 -0.46
C THR A 323 -2.97 -26.23 -0.80
N ILE A 324 -3.67 -25.22 -0.29
CA ILE A 324 -3.28 -23.83 -0.49
C ILE A 324 -1.92 -23.59 0.18
N PRO A 325 -0.97 -22.92 -0.50
CA PRO A 325 0.29 -22.55 0.11
C PRO A 325 0.10 -21.80 1.42
N VAL A 326 0.80 -22.25 2.46
CA VAL A 326 0.82 -21.58 3.77
C VAL A 326 1.98 -20.60 3.79
N PHE A 327 1.67 -19.33 4.06
CA PHE A 327 2.63 -18.25 4.23
C PHE A 327 2.72 -17.86 5.70
N ARG A 328 3.93 -17.76 6.24
CA ARG A 328 4.20 -17.56 7.69
C ARG A 328 5.00 -16.30 7.98
N THR A 329 5.62 -15.71 6.96
CA THR A 329 6.46 -14.53 7.14
C THR A 329 5.58 -13.32 7.48
N PRO A 330 5.90 -12.55 8.54
CA PRO A 330 5.15 -11.35 8.87
C PRO A 330 5.26 -10.30 7.77
N LYS A 331 4.25 -9.45 7.67
CA LYS A 331 4.34 -8.23 6.88
C LYS A 331 4.97 -7.14 7.74
N VAL A 332 5.84 -6.38 7.10
CA VAL A 332 6.62 -5.31 7.75
C VAL A 332 6.39 -4.04 6.96
N VAL A 333 6.26 -2.94 7.69
CA VAL A 333 6.21 -1.58 7.18
C VAL A 333 7.23 -0.77 7.96
N ALA A 334 8.24 -0.22 7.29
CA ALA A 334 9.26 0.61 7.91
C ALA A 334 9.45 1.89 7.09
N CYS A 335 9.20 3.06 7.67
CA CYS A 335 9.20 4.31 6.93
C CYS A 335 9.46 5.55 7.80
N THR A 336 9.62 6.70 7.15
CA THR A 336 9.66 8.01 7.81
C THR A 336 8.32 8.71 7.61
N LEU A 337 7.74 9.19 8.70
CA LEU A 337 6.46 9.88 8.74
C LEU A 337 6.64 11.38 8.95
N PRO A 338 5.60 12.20 8.64
CA PRO A 338 5.62 13.64 8.82
C PRO A 338 6.15 14.06 10.19
N GLY A 339 7.18 14.90 10.22
CA GLY A 339 7.89 15.28 11.45
C GLY A 339 9.22 14.55 11.67
N GLY A 340 9.67 13.76 10.69
CA GLY A 340 10.89 12.98 10.77
C GLY A 340 10.78 11.77 11.70
N TYR A 341 9.55 11.29 11.96
CA TYR A 341 9.35 10.14 12.83
C TYR A 341 9.69 8.85 12.09
N ARG A 342 10.53 8.01 12.70
CA ARG A 342 10.77 6.64 12.24
C ARG A 342 9.66 5.74 12.74
N TYR A 343 9.04 5.04 11.81
CA TYR A 343 7.94 4.15 12.08
C TYR A 343 8.28 2.73 11.64
N LEU A 344 8.02 1.76 12.51
CA LEU A 344 8.09 0.34 12.21
C LEU A 344 6.78 -0.31 12.66
N TYR A 345 6.15 -1.04 11.76
CA TYR A 345 4.96 -1.83 12.03
C TYR A 345 5.14 -3.23 11.47
N ILE A 346 5.05 -4.20 12.36
CA ILE A 346 5.13 -5.62 12.02
C ILE A 346 3.79 -6.22 12.35
N PHE A 347 3.24 -7.03 11.45
CA PHE A 347 1.97 -7.70 11.69
C PHE A 347 1.97 -9.11 11.13
N LYS A 348 1.21 -9.97 11.80
CA LYS A 348 1.08 -11.38 11.42
C LYS A 348 0.59 -11.53 9.96
N PRO A 349 0.99 -12.60 9.25
CA PRO A 349 0.46 -12.89 7.92
C PRO A 349 -1.04 -13.16 7.94
N GLY A 350 -1.68 -12.89 6.81
CA GLY A 350 -3.09 -13.19 6.54
C GLY A 350 -4.03 -12.03 6.80
N LYS A 351 -5.29 -12.22 6.40
CA LYS A 351 -6.32 -11.18 6.49
C LYS A 351 -6.56 -10.78 7.95
N HIS A 352 -6.48 -9.49 8.23
CA HIS A 352 -6.75 -8.97 9.57
C HIS A 352 -8.24 -8.86 9.83
N MET A 353 -8.65 -9.35 11.01
CA MET A 353 -9.95 -9.02 11.55
C MET A 353 -9.97 -7.58 12.03
N MET A 354 -11.07 -6.88 11.75
CA MET A 354 -11.29 -5.53 12.24
C MET A 354 -11.17 -5.48 13.77
N ARG A 355 -10.42 -4.49 14.28
CA ARG A 355 -10.19 -4.31 15.71
C ARG A 355 -11.49 -4.30 16.52
N ARG A 356 -12.51 -3.58 16.06
CA ARG A 356 -13.79 -3.46 16.75
C ARG A 356 -14.46 -4.82 16.94
N LEU A 357 -14.42 -5.67 15.91
CA LEU A 357 -14.93 -7.04 15.97
C LEU A 357 -14.09 -7.90 16.90
N ALA A 358 -12.76 -7.81 16.81
CA ALA A 358 -11.87 -8.56 17.68
C ALA A 358 -12.06 -8.22 19.17
N ILE A 359 -12.33 -6.95 19.50
CA ILE A 359 -12.67 -6.50 20.86
C ILE A 359 -14.06 -7.03 21.25
N HIS A 360 -15.05 -6.86 20.39
CA HIS A 360 -16.43 -7.30 20.66
C HIS A 360 -16.52 -8.80 20.97
N TYR A 361 -15.81 -9.63 20.20
CA TYR A 361 -15.75 -11.08 20.40
C TYR A 361 -14.69 -11.53 21.42
N ASN A 362 -14.09 -10.60 22.18
CA ASN A 362 -13.07 -10.90 23.20
C ASN A 362 -11.88 -11.76 22.70
N ILE A 363 -11.51 -11.56 21.43
CA ILE A 363 -10.37 -12.23 20.77
C ILE A 363 -9.22 -11.25 20.46
N TYR A 364 -9.34 -10.00 20.92
CA TYR A 364 -8.32 -8.98 20.69
C TYR A 364 -7.00 -9.30 21.40
N GLY A 365 -7.07 -9.93 22.58
CA GLY A 365 -5.92 -10.31 23.40
C GLY A 365 -5.37 -9.19 24.27
N GLN A 366 -4.08 -9.20 24.54
CA GLN A 366 -3.38 -8.26 25.42
C GLN A 366 -2.57 -7.24 24.63
N VAL A 367 -2.43 -6.02 25.17
CA VAL A 367 -1.54 -4.98 24.64
C VAL A 367 -0.53 -4.62 25.72
N LEU A 368 0.75 -4.61 25.33
CA LEU A 368 1.87 -4.13 26.14
C LEU A 368 2.41 -2.86 25.48
N VAL A 369 2.58 -1.80 26.26
CA VAL A 369 3.05 -0.49 25.76
C VAL A 369 4.17 0.01 26.66
N THR A 370 5.22 0.56 26.07
CA THR A 370 6.27 1.29 26.77
C THR A 370 6.53 2.63 26.09
N GLY A 371 6.78 3.66 26.89
CA GLY A 371 7.02 5.02 26.41
C GLY A 371 5.78 5.69 25.82
N SER A 372 5.99 6.78 25.08
CA SER A 372 4.92 7.56 24.45
C SER A 372 5.39 8.18 23.13
N CYS A 373 4.45 8.58 22.27
CA CYS A 373 4.79 9.18 20.97
C CYS A 373 5.53 10.52 21.09
N THR A 374 5.54 11.12 22.28
CA THR A 374 6.20 12.40 22.57
C THR A 374 7.41 12.27 23.49
N SER A 375 7.71 11.06 23.99
CA SER A 375 8.86 10.83 24.89
C SER A 375 10.14 10.58 24.11
N ASP A 376 11.28 10.93 24.71
CA ASP A 376 12.61 10.73 24.10
C ASP A 376 12.96 9.26 23.86
N ILE A 377 12.43 8.35 24.68
CA ILE A 377 12.61 6.90 24.51
C ILE A 377 11.74 6.32 23.36
N GLY A 378 10.85 7.12 22.78
CA GLY A 378 9.90 6.71 21.76
C GLY A 378 8.69 5.92 22.29
N TYR A 379 7.88 5.46 21.36
CA TYR A 379 6.69 4.65 21.59
C TYR A 379 6.91 3.24 21.06
N PHE A 380 6.70 2.26 21.94
CA PHE A 380 6.74 0.85 21.56
C PHE A 380 5.50 0.14 22.05
N ARG A 381 4.90 -0.66 21.18
CA ARG A 381 3.67 -1.41 21.45
C ARG A 381 3.76 -2.81 20.88
N ILE A 382 3.43 -3.81 21.70
CA ILE A 382 3.21 -5.20 21.27
C ILE A 382 1.75 -5.56 21.55
N ARG A 383 1.11 -6.22 20.58
CA ARG A 383 -0.19 -6.88 20.78
C ARG A 383 -0.01 -8.38 20.71
N LEU A 384 -0.51 -9.07 21.73
CA LEU A 384 -0.65 -10.52 21.77
C LEU A 384 -2.12 -10.87 21.54
N ASN A 385 -2.41 -11.97 20.86
CA ASN A 385 -3.79 -12.51 20.83
C ASN A 385 -4.12 -13.28 22.12
N ARG A 386 -5.29 -13.92 22.16
CA ARG A 386 -5.76 -14.72 23.32
C ARG A 386 -4.89 -15.96 23.63
N PHE A 387 -3.94 -16.29 22.77
CA PHE A 387 -3.02 -17.42 22.90
C PHE A 387 -1.58 -16.96 23.13
N ASP A 388 -1.38 -15.72 23.55
CA ASP A 388 -0.08 -15.10 23.81
C ASP A 388 0.88 -15.08 22.60
N VAL A 389 0.33 -15.21 21.39
CA VAL A 389 1.08 -15.08 20.13
C VAL A 389 1.05 -13.62 19.66
N ILE A 390 2.21 -13.11 19.24
CA ILE A 390 2.35 -11.75 18.71
C ILE A 390 1.51 -11.58 17.45
N GLU A 391 0.59 -10.62 17.49
CA GLU A 391 -0.26 -10.21 16.38
C GLU A 391 0.33 -9.00 15.65
N THR A 392 0.79 -8.01 16.41
CA THR A 392 1.34 -6.76 15.86
C THR A 392 2.42 -6.19 16.78
N MET A 393 3.45 -5.61 16.20
CA MET A 393 4.43 -4.76 16.89
C MET A 393 4.48 -3.39 16.22
N THR A 394 4.56 -2.34 17.03
CA THR A 394 4.67 -0.96 16.57
C THR A 394 5.82 -0.29 17.30
N CYS A 395 6.74 0.32 16.55
CA CYS A 395 7.75 1.24 17.07
C CYS A 395 7.58 2.59 16.37
N PHE A 396 7.60 3.67 17.14
CA PHE A 396 7.49 5.02 16.64
C PHE A 396 8.42 5.91 17.46
N THR A 397 9.43 6.47 16.82
CA THR A 397 10.43 7.32 17.50
C THR A 397 10.74 8.53 16.66
N LYS A 398 11.11 9.63 17.31
CA LYS A 398 11.70 10.78 16.62
C LYS A 398 13.17 10.48 16.33
N GLN A 399 13.68 11.01 15.21
CA GLN A 399 15.09 10.90 14.84
C GLN A 399 15.97 11.80 15.72
#